data_AF-A0A4Q3YFA0-F1
#
_entry.id   AF-A0A4Q3YFA0-F1
#
_cell.length_a   1.000
_cell.length_b   1.000
_cell.length_c   1.000
_cell.angle_alpha   90.00
_cell.angle_beta   90.00
_cell.angle_gamma   90.00
#
_symmetry.space_group_name_H-M   'P 1'
#
loop_
_entity.id
_entity.type
_entity.pdbx_description
1 polymer ?
#
loop_
_entity_poly.entity_id
_entity_poly.type
_entity_poly.pdbx_seq_one_letter_code
_entity_poly.pdbx_strand_id
1 'polypeptide(L)'
;MAGTASAVKTPDTGNKWLDSIMWGKQWTSGAAEGEATEVTYYIAGTGGEEKVTLDQGSVTAFVPYAEETQAMRSAMDAMAAVANITFVSTTSQATTDLIWGSVNNTDGQDSLGWANPPGVAYSSTYQDHQSGIAINRTKYNPDSGDANFLVAGGYDYITFIHELGHALGLAHPHDKGGGSLIAPGVKGEGSRGNHDLSQGIYTMMSYNDGWETGPVQPDANKTYGYEKGPMAFDIAALQIMYGANMAYHAADDSYALPTANVAGTGYLCLWDAGGQDEILGGDFGNMIDLRAATLRTAKGGGGWVSYADGIAGGFTIANGVVIEDATGGAGRILDHHAVG
;
A
#
# COMPACT_ATOMS: atom_id res chain seq x y z
N MET A 1 12.25 -13.37 -22.24
CA MET A 1 10.95 -13.21 -21.58
C MET A 1 11.11 -13.75 -20.20
N ALA A 2 11.61 -12.89 -19.33
CA ALA A 2 11.53 -13.08 -17.90
C ALA A 2 10.07 -12.96 -17.47
N GLY A 3 9.68 -13.75 -16.47
CA GLY A 3 8.37 -13.66 -15.84
C GLY A 3 7.20 -14.21 -16.66
N THR A 4 6.01 -14.06 -16.10
CA THR A 4 4.72 -14.51 -16.65
C THR A 4 3.85 -13.36 -17.12
N ALA A 5 4.17 -12.13 -16.72
CA ALA A 5 3.41 -10.93 -17.02
C ALA A 5 4.11 -10.02 -18.03
N SER A 6 3.32 -9.23 -18.75
CA SER A 6 3.76 -8.17 -19.64
C SER A 6 3.24 -6.82 -19.17
N ALA A 7 3.94 -5.74 -19.50
CA ALA A 7 3.50 -4.39 -19.14
C ALA A 7 2.58 -3.78 -20.22
N VAL A 8 1.40 -3.33 -19.82
CA VAL A 8 0.43 -2.64 -20.68
C VAL A 8 0.09 -1.27 -20.14
N LYS A 9 -0.50 -0.40 -20.97
CA LYS A 9 -0.94 0.94 -20.53
C LYS A 9 -2.09 0.79 -19.52
N THR A 10 -2.08 1.55 -18.44
CA THR A 10 -3.24 1.67 -17.55
C THR A 10 -4.40 2.39 -18.24
N PRO A 11 -5.65 2.13 -17.83
CA PRO A 11 -6.80 2.92 -18.28
C PRO A 11 -6.68 4.40 -17.87
N ASP A 12 -7.19 5.31 -18.71
CA ASP A 12 -7.37 6.71 -18.34
C ASP A 12 -8.74 6.86 -17.64
N THR A 13 -8.77 7.30 -16.39
CA THR A 13 -10.02 7.30 -15.60
C THR A 13 -10.79 8.61 -15.71
N GLY A 14 -10.09 9.71 -16.03
CA GLY A 14 -10.63 11.06 -15.96
C GLY A 14 -10.77 11.58 -14.52
N ASN A 15 -10.47 10.75 -13.51
CA ASN A 15 -10.37 11.16 -12.12
C ASN A 15 -8.92 11.59 -11.85
N LYS A 16 -8.72 12.89 -11.64
CA LYS A 16 -7.39 13.47 -11.43
C LYS A 16 -6.62 12.91 -10.24
N TRP A 17 -7.29 12.40 -9.20
CA TRP A 17 -6.60 11.73 -8.09
C TRP A 17 -6.07 10.38 -8.54
N LEU A 18 -6.91 9.54 -9.14
CA LEU A 18 -6.49 8.21 -9.60
C LEU A 18 -5.44 8.32 -10.71
N ASP A 19 -5.65 9.21 -11.69
CA ASP A 19 -4.69 9.48 -12.76
C ASP A 19 -3.37 10.12 -12.27
N SER A 20 -3.33 10.65 -11.04
CA SER A 20 -2.08 11.14 -10.44
C SER A 20 -1.26 10.06 -9.76
N ILE A 21 -1.90 9.01 -9.26
CA ILE A 21 -1.23 7.91 -8.56
C ILE A 21 -1.10 6.64 -9.40
N MET A 22 -1.54 6.65 -10.66
CA MET A 22 -1.23 5.59 -11.62
C MET A 22 -0.05 6.00 -12.50
N TRP A 23 0.98 5.15 -12.54
CA TRP A 23 2.22 5.38 -13.28
C TRP A 23 2.03 5.43 -14.80
N GLY A 24 0.91 4.91 -15.32
CA GLY A 24 0.64 4.79 -16.74
C GLY A 24 0.91 3.39 -17.30
N LYS A 25 1.44 2.47 -16.47
CA LYS A 25 1.70 1.07 -16.81
C LYS A 25 1.26 0.13 -15.69
N GLN A 26 0.78 -1.04 -16.07
CA GLN A 26 0.38 -2.15 -15.19
C GLN A 26 0.87 -3.48 -15.76
N TRP A 27 0.87 -4.52 -14.93
CA TRP A 27 1.09 -5.89 -15.38
C TRP A 27 -0.18 -6.50 -16.01
N THR A 28 0.01 -7.47 -16.90
CA THR A 28 -1.04 -8.41 -17.35
C THR A 28 -0.42 -9.76 -17.61
N SER A 29 -1.05 -10.84 -17.16
CA SER A 29 -0.65 -12.22 -17.43
C SER A 29 -1.38 -12.82 -18.64
N GLY A 30 -2.21 -12.03 -19.34
CA GLY A 30 -3.12 -12.56 -20.37
C GLY A 30 -4.27 -13.41 -19.81
N ALA A 31 -4.50 -13.33 -18.49
CA ALA A 31 -5.63 -13.96 -17.81
C ALA A 31 -6.97 -13.55 -18.45
N ALA A 32 -7.95 -14.47 -18.43
CA ALA A 32 -9.28 -14.15 -18.92
C ALA A 32 -9.96 -13.09 -18.03
N GLU A 33 -11.00 -12.44 -18.55
CA GLU A 33 -11.77 -11.47 -17.77
C GLU A 33 -12.32 -12.15 -16.49
N GLY A 34 -12.04 -11.54 -15.33
CA GLY A 34 -12.42 -12.06 -14.02
C GLY A 34 -11.41 -13.03 -13.38
N GLU A 35 -10.42 -13.53 -14.12
CA GLU A 35 -9.31 -14.29 -13.56
C GLU A 35 -8.24 -13.36 -12.96
N ALA A 36 -7.56 -13.83 -11.93
CA ALA A 36 -6.52 -13.05 -11.27
C ALA A 36 -5.33 -12.80 -12.21
N THR A 37 -4.79 -11.59 -12.18
CA THR A 37 -3.50 -11.29 -12.83
C THR A 37 -2.39 -12.00 -12.06
N GLU A 38 -1.71 -12.95 -12.68
CA GLU A 38 -0.55 -13.61 -12.08
C GLU A 38 0.69 -12.72 -12.21
N VAL A 39 1.36 -12.48 -11.09
CA VAL A 39 2.63 -11.76 -11.03
C VAL A 39 3.62 -12.61 -10.25
N THR A 40 4.64 -13.11 -10.94
CA THR A 40 5.68 -13.92 -10.31
C THR A 40 6.67 -13.07 -9.53
N TYR A 41 7.18 -13.58 -8.41
CA TYR A 41 8.17 -12.88 -7.60
C TYR A 41 9.35 -13.79 -7.20
N TYR A 42 10.50 -13.17 -6.95
CA TYR A 42 11.71 -13.78 -6.42
C TYR A 42 12.27 -12.90 -5.31
N ILE A 43 12.70 -13.50 -4.20
CA ILE A 43 13.40 -12.79 -3.12
C ILE A 43 14.88 -13.14 -3.25
N ALA A 44 15.67 -12.18 -3.72
CA ALA A 44 17.09 -12.36 -3.92
C ALA A 44 17.84 -12.42 -2.58
N GLY A 45 18.97 -13.13 -2.56
CA GLY A 45 19.85 -13.17 -1.40
C GLY A 45 19.52 -14.26 -0.36
N THR A 46 18.43 -15.02 -0.50
CA THR A 46 18.03 -16.05 0.48
C THR A 46 19.02 -17.21 0.63
N GLY A 47 19.87 -17.44 -0.39
CA GLY A 47 20.92 -18.45 -0.40
C GLY A 47 22.33 -17.91 -0.08
N GLY A 48 22.46 -16.64 0.30
CA GLY A 48 23.72 -15.90 0.36
C GLY A 48 23.66 -14.66 -0.54
N GLU A 49 24.60 -13.71 -0.36
CA GLU A 49 24.61 -12.46 -1.12
C GLU A 49 24.53 -12.72 -2.64
N GLU A 50 23.62 -12.00 -3.30
CA GLU A 50 23.28 -12.20 -4.71
C GLU A 50 23.37 -10.87 -5.48
N LYS A 51 23.89 -10.91 -6.70
CA LYS A 51 23.90 -9.75 -7.60
C LYS A 51 22.63 -9.76 -8.45
N VAL A 52 21.83 -8.71 -8.29
CA VAL A 52 20.65 -8.44 -9.11
C VAL A 52 21.01 -7.37 -10.12
N THR A 53 20.88 -7.67 -11.42
CA THR A 53 21.24 -6.75 -12.50
C THR A 53 20.00 -6.05 -13.02
N LEU A 54 19.92 -4.73 -12.87
CA LEU A 54 18.82 -3.88 -13.31
C LEU A 54 19.34 -2.95 -14.42
N ASP A 55 18.45 -2.28 -15.17
CA ASP A 55 18.86 -1.52 -16.36
C ASP A 55 19.68 -0.27 -15.97
N GLN A 56 19.45 0.23 -14.76
CA GLN A 56 20.17 1.38 -14.19
C GLN A 56 21.44 0.99 -13.43
N GLY A 57 21.79 -0.30 -13.37
CA GLY A 57 22.97 -0.82 -12.66
C GLY A 57 22.70 -2.12 -11.93
N SER A 58 23.69 -2.64 -11.20
CA SER A 58 23.52 -3.83 -10.37
C SER A 58 23.43 -3.45 -8.90
N VAL A 59 22.51 -4.07 -8.16
CA VAL A 59 22.50 -4.04 -6.70
C VAL A 59 23.01 -5.37 -6.13
N THR A 60 23.42 -5.32 -4.87
CA THR A 60 23.76 -6.50 -4.06
C THR A 60 22.62 -6.76 -3.10
N ALA A 61 21.86 -7.82 -3.34
CA ALA A 61 20.90 -8.32 -2.38
C ALA A 61 21.68 -9.08 -1.30
N PHE A 62 21.63 -8.57 -0.07
CA PHE A 62 22.14 -9.26 1.11
C PHE A 62 21.18 -10.36 1.54
N VAL A 63 21.64 -11.25 2.42
CA VAL A 63 20.73 -12.19 3.08
C VAL A 63 19.68 -11.37 3.84
N PRO A 64 18.39 -11.47 3.48
CA PRO A 64 17.35 -10.69 4.13
C PRO A 64 17.15 -11.19 5.56
N TYR A 65 16.78 -10.29 6.46
CA TYR A 65 16.28 -10.67 7.77
C TYR A 65 14.96 -11.44 7.65
N ALA A 66 14.62 -12.23 8.66
CA ALA A 66 13.37 -12.99 8.65
C ALA A 66 12.15 -12.06 8.59
N GLU A 67 12.23 -10.94 9.33
CA GLU A 67 11.24 -9.88 9.41
C GLU A 67 11.08 -9.15 8.07
N GLU A 68 12.15 -8.92 7.32
CA GLU A 68 12.07 -8.36 5.95
C GLU A 68 11.34 -9.32 5.02
N THR A 69 11.68 -10.61 5.08
CA THR A 69 11.01 -11.63 4.25
C THR A 69 9.53 -11.74 4.59
N GLN A 70 9.17 -11.60 5.87
CA GLN A 70 7.78 -11.56 6.32
C GLN A 70 7.07 -10.29 5.85
N ALA A 71 7.71 -9.11 5.95
CA ALA A 71 7.16 -7.84 5.48
C ALA A 71 6.92 -7.83 3.96
N MET A 72 7.83 -8.39 3.16
CA MET A 72 7.65 -8.55 1.71
C MET A 72 6.40 -9.38 1.38
N ARG A 73 6.20 -10.50 2.11
CA ARG A 73 5.02 -11.36 1.94
C ARG A 73 3.73 -10.67 2.39
N SER A 74 3.76 -10.03 3.57
CA SER A 74 2.64 -9.26 4.10
C SER A 74 2.23 -8.12 3.16
N ALA A 75 3.19 -7.44 2.54
CA ALA A 75 2.90 -6.40 1.56
C ALA A 75 2.18 -6.98 0.33
N MET A 76 2.65 -8.11 -0.20
CA MET A 76 1.99 -8.82 -1.31
C MET A 76 0.58 -9.30 -0.94
N ASP A 77 0.41 -9.86 0.27
CA ASP A 77 -0.90 -10.28 0.78
C ASP A 77 -1.86 -9.08 0.89
N ALA A 78 -1.38 -7.91 1.34
CA ALA A 78 -2.18 -6.69 1.43
C ALA A 78 -2.65 -6.17 0.06
N MET A 79 -1.83 -6.28 -0.99
CA MET A 79 -2.24 -5.92 -2.36
C MET A 79 -3.25 -6.94 -2.92
N ALA A 80 -3.01 -8.23 -2.70
CA ALA A 80 -3.88 -9.32 -3.17
C ALA A 80 -5.22 -9.37 -2.43
N ALA A 81 -5.30 -8.85 -1.20
CA ALA A 81 -6.55 -8.72 -0.45
C ALA A 81 -7.55 -7.80 -1.18
N VAL A 82 -7.08 -6.72 -1.79
CA VAL A 82 -7.95 -5.66 -2.34
C VAL A 82 -8.12 -5.73 -3.86
N ALA A 83 -7.17 -6.35 -4.57
CA ALA A 83 -7.14 -6.44 -6.01
C ALA A 83 -7.01 -7.89 -6.48
N ASN A 84 -7.54 -8.21 -7.66
CA ASN A 84 -7.53 -9.55 -8.25
C ASN A 84 -6.16 -9.86 -8.89
N ILE A 85 -5.13 -9.86 -8.04
CA ILE A 85 -3.73 -10.16 -8.36
C ILE A 85 -3.28 -11.34 -7.51
N THR A 86 -2.46 -12.23 -8.06
CA THR A 86 -1.87 -13.36 -7.34
C THR A 86 -0.36 -13.33 -7.47
N PHE A 87 0.33 -13.44 -6.35
CA PHE A 87 1.79 -13.47 -6.30
C PHE A 87 2.31 -14.91 -6.24
N VAL A 88 3.11 -15.31 -7.23
CA VAL A 88 3.63 -16.68 -7.35
C VAL A 88 5.15 -16.69 -7.21
N SER A 89 5.67 -17.37 -6.20
CA SER A 89 7.12 -17.44 -5.98
C SER A 89 7.80 -18.26 -7.07
N THR A 90 8.93 -17.77 -7.57
CA THR A 90 9.83 -18.50 -8.47
C THR A 90 11.18 -18.75 -7.80
N THR A 91 12.05 -19.51 -8.47
CA THR A 91 13.40 -19.86 -7.96
C THR A 91 14.53 -19.18 -8.73
N SER A 92 14.21 -18.23 -9.63
CA SER A 92 15.22 -17.56 -10.45
C SER A 92 14.83 -16.14 -10.76
N GLN A 93 15.78 -15.22 -10.53
CA GLN A 93 15.69 -13.84 -11.00
C GLN A 93 15.46 -13.72 -12.52
N ALA A 94 15.82 -14.72 -13.34
CA ALA A 94 15.66 -14.64 -14.80
C ALA A 94 14.24 -14.97 -15.28
N THR A 95 13.37 -15.50 -14.42
CA THR A 95 12.04 -16.01 -14.80
C THR A 95 10.92 -15.42 -13.96
N THR A 96 11.14 -14.26 -13.35
CA THR A 96 10.18 -13.63 -12.42
C THR A 96 9.72 -12.28 -12.95
N ASP A 97 8.58 -11.77 -12.51
CA ASP A 97 8.12 -10.42 -12.83
C ASP A 97 8.70 -9.39 -11.84
N LEU A 98 8.73 -9.75 -10.55
CA LEU A 98 9.24 -8.91 -9.45
C LEU A 98 10.49 -9.54 -8.81
N ILE A 99 11.49 -8.72 -8.48
CA ILE A 99 12.68 -9.13 -7.73
C ILE A 99 12.84 -8.24 -6.50
N TRP A 100 12.65 -8.82 -5.32
CA TRP A 100 12.93 -8.17 -4.05
C TRP A 100 14.41 -8.30 -3.67
N GLY A 101 14.98 -7.25 -3.09
CA GLY A 101 16.32 -7.26 -2.52
C GLY A 101 16.43 -6.41 -1.25
N SER A 102 17.00 -6.98 -0.19
CA SER A 102 17.50 -6.24 0.97
C SER A 102 18.90 -5.69 0.62
N VAL A 103 19.05 -4.36 0.56
CA VAL A 103 20.25 -3.70 0.02
C VAL A 103 20.88 -2.76 1.03
N ASN A 104 22.17 -2.45 0.86
CA ASN A 104 22.85 -1.45 1.69
C ASN A 104 22.50 -0.01 1.26
N ASN A 105 23.04 0.99 1.97
CA ASN A 105 22.72 2.40 1.69
C ASN A 105 23.13 2.88 0.30
N THR A 106 24.24 2.35 -0.24
CA THR A 106 24.74 2.73 -1.57
C THR A 106 23.79 2.22 -2.65
N ASP A 107 23.42 0.94 -2.58
CA ASP A 107 22.50 0.31 -3.52
C ASP A 107 21.04 0.79 -3.30
N GLY A 108 20.70 1.21 -2.09
CA GLY A 108 19.45 1.90 -1.73
C GLY A 108 19.42 3.39 -2.10
N GLN A 109 20.48 3.92 -2.72
CA GLN A 109 20.56 5.30 -3.24
C GLN A 109 20.24 6.38 -2.18
N ASP A 110 20.68 6.17 -0.94
CA ASP A 110 20.36 7.04 0.21
C ASP A 110 18.86 7.16 0.58
N SER A 111 17.96 6.43 -0.09
CA SER A 111 16.52 6.37 0.18
C SER A 111 16.14 5.23 1.14
N LEU A 112 14.90 5.21 1.65
CA LEU A 112 14.36 4.08 2.44
C LEU A 112 14.20 2.82 1.58
N GLY A 113 13.78 3.02 0.34
CA GLY A 113 13.68 2.01 -0.69
C GLY A 113 13.59 2.66 -2.06
N TRP A 114 13.46 1.82 -3.08
CA TRP A 114 13.04 2.22 -4.41
C TRP A 114 12.52 1.01 -5.18
N ALA A 115 11.65 1.24 -6.15
CA ALA A 115 11.21 0.21 -7.09
C ALA A 115 11.07 0.73 -8.52
N ASN A 116 11.28 -0.16 -9.48
CA ASN A 116 10.94 0.12 -10.87
C ASN A 116 9.49 -0.29 -11.14
N PRO A 117 8.69 0.57 -11.79
CA PRO A 117 7.32 0.25 -12.17
C PRO A 117 7.24 -0.65 -13.42
N PRO A 118 6.05 -1.22 -13.70
CA PRO A 118 5.85 -2.11 -14.84
C PRO A 118 6.29 -1.46 -16.16
N GLY A 119 7.03 -2.21 -16.98
CA GLY A 119 7.42 -1.76 -18.31
C GLY A 119 8.61 -0.81 -18.35
N VAL A 120 9.19 -0.44 -17.21
CA VAL A 120 10.57 0.08 -17.18
C VAL A 120 11.50 -1.11 -17.42
N ALA A 121 12.42 -0.98 -18.38
CA ALA A 121 13.26 -2.10 -18.78
C ALA A 121 14.09 -2.61 -17.58
N TYR A 122 14.16 -3.94 -17.41
CA TYR A 122 15.09 -4.59 -16.48
C TYR A 122 16.49 -4.67 -17.08
N SER A 123 16.57 -4.77 -18.40
CA SER A 123 17.81 -4.63 -19.15
C SER A 123 17.51 -4.33 -20.62
N SER A 124 18.10 -3.25 -21.13
CA SER A 124 18.13 -2.91 -22.56
C SER A 124 18.73 -4.01 -23.44
N THR A 125 19.45 -4.98 -22.86
CA THR A 125 20.01 -6.14 -23.57
C THR A 125 18.98 -7.24 -23.81
N TYR A 126 18.02 -7.43 -22.90
CA TYR A 126 17.12 -8.60 -22.92
C TYR A 126 15.68 -8.27 -23.35
N GLN A 127 15.32 -6.98 -23.49
CA GLN A 127 13.95 -6.51 -23.75
C GLN A 127 12.91 -7.04 -22.74
N ASP A 128 13.39 -7.58 -21.62
CA ASP A 128 12.59 -8.12 -20.54
C ASP A 128 12.19 -6.98 -19.60
N HIS A 129 10.91 -6.93 -19.24
CA HIS A 129 10.36 -5.97 -18.31
C HIS A 129 10.16 -6.70 -16.99
N GLN A 130 11.05 -6.48 -16.03
CA GLN A 130 10.92 -6.95 -14.65
C GLN A 130 11.05 -5.74 -13.73
N SER A 131 10.41 -5.79 -12.57
CA SER A 131 10.51 -4.75 -11.55
C SER A 131 11.49 -5.18 -10.46
N GLY A 132 12.58 -4.42 -10.31
CA GLY A 132 13.42 -4.49 -9.11
C GLY A 132 12.76 -3.72 -7.96
N ILE A 133 12.79 -4.30 -6.77
CA ILE A 133 12.33 -3.68 -5.52
C ILE A 133 13.46 -3.77 -4.51
N ALA A 134 14.01 -2.62 -4.13
CA ALA A 134 15.13 -2.53 -3.21
C ALA A 134 14.68 -1.91 -1.88
N ILE A 135 14.92 -2.61 -0.78
CA ILE A 135 14.69 -2.12 0.57
C ILE A 135 16.03 -1.84 1.23
N ASN A 136 16.22 -0.61 1.71
CA ASN A 136 17.48 -0.19 2.29
C ASN A 136 17.54 -0.57 3.78
N ARG A 137 18.15 -1.73 4.04
CA ARG A 137 18.31 -2.30 5.40
C ARG A 137 19.10 -1.44 6.39
N THR A 138 19.78 -0.40 5.89
CA THR A 138 20.59 0.50 6.73
C THR A 138 19.81 1.71 7.24
N LYS A 139 18.58 1.91 6.77
CA LYS A 139 17.72 3.04 7.16
C LYS A 139 16.82 2.74 8.36
N TYR A 140 16.63 1.46 8.67
CA TYR A 140 16.07 0.99 9.92
C TYR A 140 17.14 0.21 10.70
N ASN A 141 16.84 -0.13 11.95
CA ASN A 141 17.77 -0.84 12.82
C ASN A 141 17.33 -2.30 13.04
N PRO A 142 17.64 -3.20 12.07
CA PRO A 142 17.24 -4.59 12.18
C PRO A 142 17.98 -5.36 13.28
N ASP A 143 19.13 -4.85 13.75
CA ASP A 143 19.91 -5.44 14.83
C ASP A 143 19.50 -4.91 16.22
N SER A 144 18.42 -4.10 16.30
CA SER A 144 17.88 -3.58 17.56
C SER A 144 17.41 -4.68 18.52
N GLY A 145 17.16 -5.89 18.00
CA GLY A 145 16.54 -6.99 18.74
C GLY A 145 15.06 -6.74 19.06
N ASP A 146 14.47 -5.67 18.53
CA ASP A 146 13.05 -5.38 18.66
C ASP A 146 12.27 -6.19 17.62
N ALA A 147 11.51 -7.20 18.04
CA ALA A 147 10.70 -7.98 17.11
C ALA A 147 9.60 -7.16 16.38
N ASN A 148 9.43 -5.88 16.72
CA ASN A 148 8.39 -5.02 16.18
C ASN A 148 8.84 -4.09 15.03
N PHE A 149 10.11 -4.10 14.59
CA PHE A 149 10.64 -3.07 13.67
C PHE A 149 10.15 -3.14 12.20
N LEU A 150 9.29 -4.08 11.81
CA LEU A 150 8.67 -4.15 10.47
C LEU A 150 7.21 -4.63 10.52
N VAL A 151 6.50 -4.26 11.60
CA VAL A 151 5.11 -4.65 11.79
C VAL A 151 4.19 -3.64 11.10
N ALA A 152 3.16 -4.12 10.41
CA ALA A 152 2.15 -3.27 9.78
C ALA A 152 1.55 -2.27 10.77
N GLY A 153 1.50 -0.99 10.38
CA GLY A 153 1.15 0.13 11.25
C GLY A 153 2.36 0.85 11.86
N GLY A 154 3.55 0.26 11.81
CA GLY A 154 4.83 0.94 12.06
C GLY A 154 5.40 1.59 10.79
N TYR A 155 6.29 2.57 10.97
CA TYR A 155 6.82 3.39 9.86
C TYR A 155 7.63 2.57 8.86
N ASP A 156 8.54 1.71 9.33
CA ASP A 156 9.47 1.01 8.44
C ASP A 156 8.74 0.00 7.52
N TYR A 157 7.55 -0.49 7.94
CA TYR A 157 6.71 -1.34 7.10
C TYR A 157 6.11 -0.59 5.90
N ILE A 158 5.85 0.72 6.02
CA ILE A 158 5.21 1.49 4.94
C ILE A 158 6.06 1.47 3.67
N THR A 159 7.40 1.42 3.81
CA THR A 159 8.32 1.30 2.68
C THR A 159 8.04 0.04 1.86
N PHE A 160 7.70 -1.09 2.49
CA PHE A 160 7.45 -2.34 1.75
C PHE A 160 6.19 -2.26 0.89
N ILE A 161 5.09 -1.74 1.45
CA ILE A 161 3.84 -1.56 0.68
C ILE A 161 4.00 -0.46 -0.38
N HIS A 162 4.76 0.59 -0.09
CA HIS A 162 5.03 1.70 -1.00
C HIS A 162 5.83 1.26 -2.23
N GLU A 163 6.96 0.58 -2.01
CA GLU A 163 7.81 0.13 -3.11
C GLU A 163 7.14 -0.99 -3.92
N LEU A 164 6.37 -1.87 -3.27
CA LEU A 164 5.53 -2.82 -4.01
C LEU A 164 4.45 -2.08 -4.83
N GLY A 165 3.86 -1.01 -4.29
CA GLY A 165 2.92 -0.14 -5.00
C GLY A 165 3.51 0.38 -6.30
N HIS A 166 4.74 0.91 -6.27
CA HIS A 166 5.47 1.29 -7.48
C HIS A 166 5.65 0.13 -8.45
N ALA A 167 6.11 -1.03 -7.97
CA ALA A 167 6.31 -2.22 -8.80
C ALA A 167 5.00 -2.75 -9.43
N LEU A 168 3.85 -2.39 -8.86
CA LEU A 168 2.52 -2.67 -9.40
C LEU A 168 1.95 -1.51 -10.24
N GLY A 169 2.68 -0.41 -10.44
CA GLY A 169 2.28 0.68 -11.32
C GLY A 169 1.62 1.86 -10.61
N LEU A 170 1.76 1.98 -9.29
CA LEU A 170 1.40 3.21 -8.57
C LEU A 170 2.51 4.25 -8.66
N ALA A 171 2.14 5.52 -8.54
CA ALA A 171 3.02 6.67 -8.58
C ALA A 171 2.78 7.56 -7.35
N HIS A 172 3.78 8.38 -7.04
CA HIS A 172 3.62 9.41 -6.02
C HIS A 172 2.55 10.43 -6.44
N PRO A 173 1.77 10.97 -5.48
CA PRO A 173 0.81 12.03 -5.78
C PRO A 173 1.46 13.40 -6.03
N HIS A 174 2.77 13.54 -5.78
CA HIS A 174 3.48 14.82 -5.71
C HIS A 174 4.49 15.07 -6.83
N ASP A 175 4.76 14.07 -7.66
CA ASP A 175 5.61 14.19 -8.84
C ASP A 175 4.89 13.65 -10.09
N LYS A 176 5.63 13.46 -11.18
CA LYS A 176 5.06 13.04 -12.46
C LYS A 176 5.47 11.64 -12.90
N GLY A 177 6.13 10.85 -12.05
CA GLY A 177 6.57 9.48 -12.31
C GLY A 177 6.68 9.09 -13.79
N GLY A 178 5.98 8.04 -14.20
CA GLY A 178 5.87 7.53 -15.57
C GLY A 178 5.02 8.35 -16.52
N GLY A 179 4.94 9.67 -16.32
CA GLY A 179 3.98 10.56 -16.97
C GLY A 179 2.65 10.68 -16.21
N SER A 180 2.61 10.27 -14.94
CA SER A 180 1.46 10.50 -14.05
C SER A 180 1.21 12.00 -13.85
N LEU A 181 -0.01 12.34 -13.44
CA LEU A 181 -0.34 13.71 -13.06
C LEU A 181 0.16 14.01 -11.64
N ILE A 182 0.26 15.31 -11.31
CA ILE A 182 0.37 15.72 -9.90
C ILE A 182 -1.04 15.84 -9.34
N ALA A 183 -1.27 15.29 -8.15
CA ALA A 183 -2.56 15.26 -7.51
C ALA A 183 -3.11 16.68 -7.26
N PRO A 184 -4.45 16.87 -7.29
CA PRO A 184 -5.07 18.17 -7.11
C PRO A 184 -4.60 18.95 -5.86
N GLY A 185 -3.98 20.10 -6.10
CA GLY A 185 -3.53 21.02 -5.05
C GLY A 185 -2.17 20.69 -4.43
N VAL A 186 -1.56 19.55 -4.78
CA VAL A 186 -0.23 19.16 -4.29
C VAL A 186 0.84 20.01 -4.98
N LYS A 187 1.79 20.52 -4.19
CA LYS A 187 2.85 21.43 -4.65
C LYS A 187 4.27 20.89 -4.43
N GLY A 188 4.39 19.67 -3.91
CA GLY A 188 5.65 19.01 -3.54
C GLY A 188 5.38 17.88 -2.53
N GLU A 189 6.42 17.14 -2.17
CA GLU A 189 6.34 15.93 -1.32
C GLU A 189 5.62 16.16 0.02
N GLY A 190 5.94 17.24 0.73
CA GLY A 190 5.30 17.61 2.00
C GLY A 190 3.97 18.36 1.88
N SER A 191 3.33 18.32 0.70
CA SER A 191 2.07 19.02 0.45
C SER A 191 0.89 18.06 0.52
N ARG A 192 -0.05 18.34 1.43
CA ARG A 192 -1.25 17.53 1.62
C ARG A 192 -2.32 17.72 0.53
N GLY A 193 -2.14 18.67 -0.38
CA GLY A 193 -3.07 18.90 -1.49
C GLY A 193 -4.44 19.42 -1.06
N ASN A 194 -5.39 19.41 -2.00
CA ASN A 194 -6.76 19.85 -1.72
C ASN A 194 -7.44 18.91 -0.72
N HIS A 195 -8.09 19.48 0.30
CA HIS A 195 -8.77 18.74 1.37
C HIS A 195 -7.86 17.79 2.15
N ASP A 196 -6.55 18.06 2.17
CA ASP A 196 -5.53 17.25 2.85
C ASP A 196 -5.50 15.78 2.39
N LEU A 197 -5.88 15.50 1.14
CA LEU A 197 -6.03 14.14 0.61
C LEU A 197 -4.70 13.46 0.21
N SER A 198 -3.58 14.19 0.18
CA SER A 198 -2.24 13.63 0.01
C SER A 198 -1.62 13.38 1.38
N GLN A 199 -2.21 12.45 2.14
CA GLN A 199 -1.67 11.88 3.38
C GLN A 199 -1.62 10.36 3.22
N GLY A 200 -0.71 9.70 3.93
CA GLY A 200 -0.49 8.27 3.85
C GLY A 200 -1.78 7.47 4.07
N ILE A 201 -2.62 7.89 5.01
CA ILE A 201 -3.92 7.26 5.31
C ILE A 201 -4.97 7.31 4.18
N TYR A 202 -4.69 8.04 3.10
CA TYR A 202 -5.55 8.10 1.91
C TYR A 202 -4.87 7.52 0.68
N THR A 203 -3.54 7.58 0.63
CA THR A 203 -2.70 6.86 -0.34
C THR A 203 -1.34 6.59 0.29
N MET A 204 -0.95 5.32 0.37
CA MET A 204 0.36 4.88 0.86
C MET A 204 1.51 5.40 0.00
N MET A 205 1.21 5.98 -1.17
CA MET A 205 2.19 6.60 -2.07
C MET A 205 2.54 8.05 -1.68
N SER A 206 1.88 8.64 -0.68
CA SER A 206 2.24 9.96 -0.17
C SER A 206 3.43 9.88 0.78
N TYR A 207 4.28 10.90 0.81
CA TYR A 207 5.33 11.06 1.84
C TYR A 207 4.82 11.76 3.11
N ASN A 208 3.54 12.13 3.16
CA ASN A 208 2.93 12.68 4.37
C ASN A 208 2.34 11.50 5.17
N ASP A 209 3.24 10.63 5.65
CA ASP A 209 2.92 9.33 6.26
C ASP A 209 2.07 9.48 7.53
N GLY A 210 1.15 8.54 7.75
CA GLY A 210 0.18 8.59 8.83
C GLY A 210 -0.89 9.66 8.62
N TRP A 211 -1.58 10.00 9.72
CA TRP A 211 -2.64 11.01 9.72
C TRP A 211 -2.17 12.32 10.36
N GLU A 212 -1.41 13.12 9.62
CA GLU A 212 -0.82 14.36 10.15
C GLU A 212 -1.86 15.40 10.60
N THR A 213 -3.06 15.38 9.99
CA THR A 213 -4.21 16.23 10.37
C THR A 213 -5.11 15.58 11.43
N GLY A 214 -4.76 14.38 11.88
CA GLY A 214 -5.49 13.62 12.87
C GLY A 214 -5.31 14.12 14.30
N PRO A 215 -6.20 13.68 15.21
CA PRO A 215 -6.17 14.10 16.62
C PRO A 215 -4.98 13.51 17.39
N VAL A 216 -4.41 12.41 16.92
CA VAL A 216 -3.31 11.68 17.56
C VAL A 216 -2.25 11.43 16.51
N GLN A 217 -1.04 11.90 16.79
CA GLN A 217 0.11 11.73 15.89
C GLN A 217 0.78 10.37 16.12
N PRO A 218 1.49 9.82 15.11
CA PRO A 218 2.30 8.63 15.26
C PRO A 218 3.34 8.77 16.38
N ASP A 219 3.86 7.64 16.86
CA ASP A 219 4.83 7.65 17.94
C ASP A 219 6.20 8.16 17.52
N ALA A 220 6.93 8.75 18.47
CA ALA A 220 8.28 9.23 18.22
C ALA A 220 9.27 8.09 17.89
N ASN A 221 8.97 6.86 18.33
CA ASN A 221 9.79 5.68 18.06
C ASN A 221 9.38 4.94 16.79
N LYS A 222 8.36 5.44 16.06
CA LYS A 222 7.93 4.94 14.76
C LYS A 222 7.38 3.50 14.73
N THR A 223 6.92 3.00 15.87
CA THR A 223 6.37 1.65 16.04
C THR A 223 4.87 1.53 15.75
N TYR A 224 4.12 2.64 15.72
CA TYR A 224 2.69 2.64 15.42
C TYR A 224 2.19 3.98 14.86
N GLY A 225 0.97 4.00 14.31
CA GLY A 225 0.32 5.22 13.82
C GLY A 225 0.37 5.42 12.31
N TYR A 226 0.86 4.43 11.57
CA TYR A 226 1.05 4.48 10.13
C TYR A 226 0.11 3.52 9.39
N GLU A 227 0.22 3.49 8.08
CA GLU A 227 -0.58 2.69 7.17
C GLU A 227 -0.26 1.19 7.34
N LYS A 228 -1.31 0.37 7.28
CA LYS A 228 -1.19 -1.09 7.34
C LYS A 228 -1.19 -1.76 5.97
N GLY A 229 -1.54 -1.03 4.91
CA GLY A 229 -1.69 -1.55 3.55
C GLY A 229 -2.23 -0.48 2.60
N PRO A 230 -2.74 -0.88 1.42
CA PRO A 230 -3.38 0.02 0.48
C PRO A 230 -4.50 0.85 1.12
N MET A 231 -4.51 2.15 0.82
CA MET A 231 -5.54 3.08 1.28
C MET A 231 -6.53 3.40 0.15
N ALA A 232 -7.57 4.19 0.43
CA ALA A 232 -8.73 4.30 -0.46
C ALA A 232 -8.41 4.63 -1.94
N PHE A 233 -7.45 5.53 -2.20
CA PHE A 233 -7.04 5.82 -3.57
C PHE A 233 -6.19 4.69 -4.18
N ASP A 234 -5.32 4.06 -3.38
CA ASP A 234 -4.50 2.93 -3.83
C ASP A 234 -5.38 1.74 -4.20
N ILE A 235 -6.36 1.40 -3.35
CA ILE A 235 -7.33 0.34 -3.60
C ILE A 235 -8.05 0.60 -4.92
N ALA A 236 -8.61 1.80 -5.11
CA ALA A 236 -9.31 2.14 -6.35
C ALA A 236 -8.38 2.05 -7.58
N ALA A 237 -7.14 2.53 -7.49
CA ALA A 237 -6.17 2.44 -8.59
C ALA A 237 -5.77 1.00 -8.89
N LEU A 238 -5.47 0.19 -7.87
CA LEU A 238 -5.14 -1.22 -8.02
C LEU A 238 -6.32 -2.01 -8.62
N GLN A 239 -7.55 -1.73 -8.20
CA GLN A 239 -8.75 -2.38 -8.74
C GLN A 239 -9.05 -1.99 -10.19
N ILE A 240 -8.74 -0.75 -10.58
CA ILE A 240 -8.82 -0.32 -11.99
C ILE A 240 -7.79 -1.06 -12.84
N MET A 241 -6.58 -1.29 -12.31
CA MET A 241 -5.52 -1.98 -13.03
C MET A 241 -5.74 -3.51 -13.08
N TYR A 242 -6.13 -4.11 -11.97
CA TYR A 242 -6.08 -5.56 -11.78
C TYR A 242 -7.44 -6.20 -11.51
N GLY A 243 -8.51 -5.42 -11.37
CA GLY A 243 -9.82 -5.89 -10.93
C GLY A 243 -9.93 -5.96 -9.40
N ALA A 244 -11.15 -5.93 -8.88
CA ALA A 244 -11.41 -6.06 -7.44
C ALA A 244 -11.40 -7.53 -6.99
N ASN A 245 -10.82 -7.81 -5.82
CA ASN A 245 -10.90 -9.13 -5.22
C ASN A 245 -12.25 -9.30 -4.50
N MET A 246 -13.24 -9.82 -5.21
CA MET A 246 -14.60 -10.04 -4.69
C MET A 246 -14.73 -11.29 -3.80
N ALA A 247 -13.62 -11.97 -3.48
CA ALA A 247 -13.61 -13.13 -2.57
C ALA A 247 -13.03 -12.81 -1.19
N TYR A 248 -12.40 -11.64 -1.02
CA TYR A 248 -11.85 -11.20 0.25
C TYR A 248 -12.96 -10.62 1.12
N HIS A 249 -13.16 -11.19 2.32
CA HIS A 249 -14.19 -10.76 3.27
C HIS A 249 -15.56 -10.63 2.58
N ALA A 250 -16.12 -11.76 2.14
CA ALA A 250 -17.39 -11.82 1.40
C ALA A 250 -18.54 -12.41 2.25
N ALA A 251 -18.35 -12.39 3.58
CA ALA A 251 -19.30 -12.85 4.58
C ALA A 251 -19.37 -11.82 5.72
N ASP A 252 -20.28 -12.00 6.67
CA ASP A 252 -20.41 -11.11 7.81
C ASP A 252 -19.09 -10.97 8.59
N ASP A 253 -18.57 -9.74 8.64
CA ASP A 253 -17.29 -9.40 9.25
C ASP A 253 -17.43 -8.34 10.36
N SER A 254 -16.48 -8.34 11.29
CA SER A 254 -16.44 -7.38 12.39
C SER A 254 -15.07 -6.74 12.55
N TYR A 255 -15.03 -5.42 12.47
CA TYR A 255 -13.81 -4.61 12.46
C TYR A 255 -13.68 -3.81 13.76
N ALA A 256 -12.86 -4.31 14.69
CA ALA A 256 -12.66 -3.63 15.96
C ALA A 256 -11.63 -2.49 15.87
N LEU A 257 -12.03 -1.30 16.33
CA LEU A 257 -11.12 -0.16 16.49
C LEU A 257 -10.00 -0.52 17.48
N PRO A 258 -8.73 -0.17 17.19
CA PRO A 258 -7.65 -0.42 18.13
C PRO A 258 -7.89 0.30 19.46
N THR A 259 -7.50 -0.35 20.57
CA THR A 259 -7.75 0.14 21.94
C THR A 259 -6.48 0.55 22.69
N ALA A 260 -5.31 0.41 22.06
CA ALA A 260 -4.03 0.78 22.63
C ALA A 260 -3.08 1.26 21.53
N ASN A 261 -2.11 2.09 21.91
CA ASN A 261 -1.04 2.57 21.05
C ASN A 261 0.20 1.68 21.22
N VAL A 262 0.24 0.60 20.44
CA VAL A 262 1.30 -0.43 20.48
C VAL A 262 1.67 -0.86 19.06
N ALA A 263 2.79 -1.55 18.88
CA ALA A 263 3.15 -2.15 17.59
C ALA A 263 1.96 -2.93 16.99
N GLY A 264 1.68 -2.71 15.70
CA GLY A 264 0.50 -3.24 15.02
C GLY A 264 -0.71 -2.29 14.97
N THR A 265 -0.68 -1.22 15.77
CA THR A 265 -1.68 -0.14 15.74
C THR A 265 -1.38 0.80 14.57
N GLY A 266 -2.40 1.11 13.79
CA GLY A 266 -2.27 1.94 12.60
C GLY A 266 -3.58 2.07 11.87
N TYR A 267 -3.52 2.59 10.65
CA TYR A 267 -4.68 2.86 9.82
C TYR A 267 -4.82 1.83 8.70
N LEU A 268 -6.05 1.35 8.49
CA LEU A 268 -6.39 0.41 7.42
C LEU A 268 -7.59 0.96 6.64
N CYS A 269 -7.56 0.87 5.31
CA CYS A 269 -8.75 1.08 4.50
C CYS A 269 -9.46 -0.25 4.30
N LEU A 270 -10.71 -0.34 4.75
CA LEU A 270 -11.51 -1.56 4.67
C LEU A 270 -11.92 -1.81 3.22
N TRP A 271 -11.45 -2.93 2.69
CA TRP A 271 -12.00 -3.58 1.51
C TRP A 271 -12.78 -4.81 1.99
N ASP A 272 -14.06 -4.83 1.68
CA ASP A 272 -15.00 -5.89 2.04
C ASP A 272 -15.89 -6.15 0.81
N ALA A 273 -15.97 -7.41 0.39
CA ALA A 273 -16.68 -7.79 -0.83
C ALA A 273 -18.18 -8.02 -0.60
N GLY A 274 -18.63 -7.99 0.66
CA GLY A 274 -20.03 -8.01 1.07
C GLY A 274 -20.27 -8.89 2.28
N GLY A 275 -21.41 -8.70 2.91
CA GLY A 275 -21.74 -9.33 4.18
C GLY A 275 -22.78 -8.47 4.89
N GLN A 276 -22.98 -8.74 6.17
CA GLN A 276 -23.51 -7.77 7.11
C GLN A 276 -22.39 -7.41 8.08
N ASP A 277 -21.77 -6.26 7.86
CA ASP A 277 -20.48 -5.93 8.46
C ASP A 277 -20.61 -4.81 9.49
N GLU A 278 -19.76 -4.88 10.52
CA GLU A 278 -19.84 -3.95 11.65
C GLU A 278 -18.47 -3.38 12.04
N ILE A 279 -18.40 -2.06 12.30
CA ILE A 279 -17.28 -1.48 13.05
C ILE A 279 -17.60 -1.49 14.56
N LEU A 280 -16.72 -2.16 15.32
CA LEU A 280 -16.80 -2.22 16.78
C LEU A 280 -15.89 -1.16 17.41
N GLY A 281 -16.48 -0.25 18.17
CA GLY A 281 -15.76 0.75 18.96
C GLY A 281 -15.07 0.15 20.18
N GLY A 282 -13.99 0.81 20.63
CA GLY A 282 -13.31 0.46 21.88
C GLY A 282 -13.98 1.09 23.10
N ASP A 283 -13.51 0.75 24.31
CA ASP A 283 -14.04 1.26 25.60
C ASP A 283 -13.84 2.79 25.83
N PHE A 284 -13.34 3.52 24.83
CA PHE A 284 -13.07 4.95 24.85
C PHE A 284 -14.19 5.75 24.16
N GLY A 285 -14.01 7.08 24.06
CA GLY A 285 -14.75 7.84 23.05
C GLY A 285 -14.38 7.33 21.66
N ASN A 286 -15.36 7.18 20.76
CA ASN A 286 -15.11 6.70 19.41
C ASN A 286 -15.75 7.67 18.41
N MET A 287 -15.09 7.92 17.29
CA MET A 287 -15.72 8.44 16.09
C MET A 287 -15.84 7.27 15.11
N ILE A 288 -17.06 6.92 14.69
CA ILE A 288 -17.29 5.87 13.70
C ILE A 288 -18.09 6.49 12.57
N ASP A 289 -17.56 6.41 11.35
CA ASP A 289 -18.18 6.94 10.14
C ASP A 289 -18.24 5.83 9.08
N LEU A 290 -19.47 5.42 8.75
CA LEU A 290 -19.74 4.29 7.85
C LEU A 290 -19.71 4.67 6.36
N ARG A 291 -19.29 5.89 6.02
CA ARG A 291 -19.27 6.35 4.63
C ARG A 291 -17.99 5.89 3.92
N ALA A 292 -18.19 5.20 2.80
CA ALA A 292 -17.15 4.81 1.85
C ALA A 292 -16.54 5.99 1.10
N ALA A 293 -15.24 5.93 0.84
CA ALA A 293 -14.50 6.92 0.06
C ALA A 293 -15.21 7.30 -1.23
N THR A 294 -15.30 8.61 -1.50
CA THR A 294 -16.00 9.13 -2.70
C THR A 294 -15.10 9.20 -3.92
N LEU A 295 -13.77 9.13 -3.72
CA LEU A 295 -12.71 9.36 -4.71
C LEU A 295 -12.74 10.75 -5.36
N ARG A 296 -13.54 11.68 -4.83
CA ARG A 296 -13.65 13.05 -5.35
C ARG A 296 -12.56 13.92 -4.75
N THR A 297 -12.20 15.00 -5.45
CA THR A 297 -11.42 16.11 -4.86
C THR A 297 -12.30 16.95 -3.94
N ALA A 298 -12.71 16.35 -2.83
CA ALA A 298 -13.60 16.93 -1.82
C ALA A 298 -13.34 16.28 -0.46
N LYS A 299 -13.93 16.83 0.61
CA LYS A 299 -13.99 16.12 1.90
C LYS A 299 -14.63 14.74 1.71
N GLY A 300 -14.02 13.70 2.27
CA GLY A 300 -14.43 12.31 2.05
C GLY A 300 -13.88 11.67 0.77
N GLY A 301 -12.94 12.33 0.07
CA GLY A 301 -12.28 11.78 -1.12
C GLY A 301 -11.57 10.45 -0.84
N GLY A 302 -10.73 10.42 0.19
CA GLY A 302 -10.05 9.21 0.67
C GLY A 302 -10.81 8.45 1.77
N GLY A 303 -12.11 8.74 1.95
CA GLY A 303 -12.92 8.17 3.02
C GLY A 303 -13.02 9.06 4.26
N TRP A 304 -13.77 8.58 5.24
CA TRP A 304 -13.93 9.18 6.55
C TRP A 304 -13.27 8.27 7.58
N VAL A 305 -12.46 8.87 8.47
CA VAL A 305 -11.68 8.09 9.43
C VAL A 305 -12.55 7.76 10.65
N SER A 306 -12.76 6.48 10.89
CA SER A 306 -13.23 5.95 12.17
C SER A 306 -12.04 5.72 13.10
N TYR A 307 -12.08 6.21 14.34
CA TYR A 307 -10.98 6.07 15.30
C TYR A 307 -11.48 6.13 16.77
N ALA A 308 -10.67 5.61 17.69
CA ALA A 308 -10.88 5.74 19.13
C ALA A 308 -10.06 6.91 19.70
N ASP A 309 -10.62 7.62 20.68
CA ASP A 309 -9.98 8.78 21.32
C ASP A 309 -8.63 8.40 21.92
N GLY A 310 -7.59 9.17 21.56
CA GLY A 310 -6.23 8.95 22.04
C GLY A 310 -5.47 7.83 21.33
N ILE A 311 -6.08 7.17 20.34
CA ILE A 311 -5.45 6.09 19.57
C ILE A 311 -5.02 6.60 18.18
N ALA A 312 -3.76 6.34 17.82
CA ALA A 312 -3.21 6.60 16.49
C ALA A 312 -3.51 5.41 15.57
N GLY A 313 -4.78 5.16 15.31
CA GLY A 313 -5.19 4.02 14.50
C GLY A 313 -6.69 3.96 14.32
N GLY A 314 -7.11 3.25 13.28
CA GLY A 314 -8.51 3.21 12.90
C GLY A 314 -8.71 2.82 11.45
N PHE A 315 -9.87 3.19 10.91
CA PHE A 315 -10.35 2.72 9.62
C PHE A 315 -10.82 3.84 8.72
N THR A 316 -10.55 3.72 7.42
CA THR A 316 -11.37 4.32 6.37
C THR A 316 -12.10 3.20 5.63
N ILE A 317 -13.13 3.51 4.84
CA ILE A 317 -13.86 2.51 4.04
C ILE A 317 -13.58 2.78 2.56
N ALA A 318 -13.18 1.76 1.81
CA ALA A 318 -12.85 1.88 0.39
C ALA A 318 -14.09 2.23 -0.46
N ASN A 319 -13.88 2.77 -1.66
CA ASN A 319 -14.99 3.07 -2.56
C ASN A 319 -15.72 1.79 -2.98
N GLY A 320 -17.05 1.80 -2.92
CA GLY A 320 -17.88 0.66 -3.30
C GLY A 320 -18.15 -0.35 -2.18
N VAL A 321 -17.45 -0.24 -1.05
CA VAL A 321 -17.71 -1.03 0.15
C VAL A 321 -18.89 -0.45 0.92
N VAL A 322 -19.70 -1.32 1.52
CA VAL A 322 -20.73 -0.96 2.49
C VAL A 322 -20.36 -1.63 3.80
N ILE A 323 -20.43 -0.88 4.89
CA ILE A 323 -20.40 -1.44 6.25
C ILE A 323 -21.72 -1.01 6.87
N GLU A 324 -22.54 -1.97 7.26
CA GLU A 324 -23.94 -1.73 7.60
C GLU A 324 -24.11 -1.21 9.02
N ASP A 325 -23.31 -1.70 9.95
CA ASP A 325 -23.52 -1.50 11.38
C ASP A 325 -22.32 -0.83 12.08
N ALA A 326 -22.61 -0.22 13.22
CA ALA A 326 -21.62 0.28 14.15
C ALA A 326 -22.08 0.09 15.59
N THR A 327 -21.25 -0.58 16.39
CA THR A 327 -21.42 -0.62 17.85
C THR A 327 -20.38 0.27 18.49
N GLY A 328 -20.81 1.33 19.17
CA GLY A 328 -19.90 2.13 20.00
C GLY A 328 -19.50 1.40 21.29
N GLY A 329 -18.35 1.77 21.87
CA GLY A 329 -18.04 1.41 23.26
C GLY A 329 -18.67 2.37 24.28
N ALA A 330 -18.07 2.54 25.46
CA ALA A 330 -18.60 3.36 26.55
C ALA A 330 -18.69 4.89 26.27
N GLY A 331 -18.50 5.34 25.01
CA GLY A 331 -18.48 6.73 24.56
C GLY A 331 -19.45 7.06 23.42
N ARG A 332 -19.47 8.34 23.00
CA ARG A 332 -20.45 8.91 22.04
C ARG A 332 -20.22 8.44 20.61
N ILE A 333 -21.23 7.81 19.98
CA ILE A 333 -21.26 7.55 18.53
C ILE A 333 -21.67 8.83 17.79
N LEU A 334 -20.95 9.20 16.72
CA LEU A 334 -21.40 10.17 15.73
C LEU A 334 -21.67 9.44 14.42
N ASP A 335 -22.82 8.79 14.35
CA ASP A 335 -23.30 8.13 13.13
C ASP A 335 -23.73 9.21 12.13
N HIS A 336 -23.05 9.23 10.98
CA HIS A 336 -23.40 10.03 9.83
C HIS A 336 -23.83 9.15 8.66
N HIS A 337 -24.92 8.40 8.81
CA HIS A 337 -25.74 8.03 7.65
C HIS A 337 -26.16 9.30 6.91
N ALA A 338 -25.48 9.62 5.82
CA ALA A 338 -25.92 10.64 4.89
C ALA A 338 -27.16 10.12 4.16
N VAL A 339 -28.33 10.41 4.72
CA VAL A 339 -29.59 10.39 3.98
C VAL A 339 -29.59 11.62 3.07
N GLY A 340 -29.45 11.43 1.75
CA GLY A 340 -29.66 12.47 0.73
C GLY A 340 -28.56 12.59 -0.32
#